data_AF-A0A9E3SR81-F1
#
_entry.id   AF-A0A9E3SR81-F1
#
_cell.length_a   1.000
_cell.length_b   1.000
_cell.length_c   1.000
_cell.angle_alpha   90.00
_cell.angle_beta   90.00
_cell.angle_gamma   90.00
#
_symmetry.space_group_name_H-M   'P 1'
#
loop_
_entity.id
_entity.type
_entity.pdbx_description
1 polymer ?
#
loop_
_entity_poly.entity_id
_entity_poly.type
_entity_poly.pdbx_seq_one_letter_code
_entity_poly.pdbx_strand_id
1 'polypeptide(L)'
;MTMNFSLPTAWQSPPAEFSFVPFWFWNDDLSMPELLRQLNDFQAHGVEAFVIHPRVGLPRHLGWMSRPLLDHMRFAIEQAQARG
;
A
#
# COMPACT_ATOMS: atom_id res chain seq x y z
N MET A 1 -33.63 8.88 -30.99
CA MET A 1 -33.89 8.80 -29.53
C MET A 1 -32.61 8.33 -28.88
N THR A 2 -31.81 9.23 -28.32
CA THR A 2 -30.57 8.88 -27.61
C THR A 2 -30.94 8.40 -26.21
N MET A 3 -30.64 7.14 -25.91
CA MET A 3 -30.81 6.59 -24.56
C MET A 3 -29.77 7.25 -23.66
N ASN A 4 -30.23 8.08 -22.72
CA ASN A 4 -29.36 8.72 -21.75
C ASN A 4 -29.06 7.71 -20.63
N PHE A 5 -27.97 6.95 -20.77
CA PHE A 5 -27.51 6.03 -19.73
C PHE A 5 -26.75 6.81 -18.67
N SER A 6 -27.24 6.80 -17.43
CA SER A 6 -26.50 7.25 -16.26
C SER A 6 -25.82 6.05 -15.61
N LEU A 7 -24.51 6.15 -15.37
CA LEU A 7 -23.79 5.13 -14.61
C LEU A 7 -24.19 5.20 -13.12
N PRO A 8 -24.32 4.05 -12.42
CA PRO A 8 -24.45 4.05 -10.97
C PRO A 8 -23.29 4.80 -10.30
N THR A 9 -23.54 5.53 -9.22
CA THR A 9 -22.51 6.28 -8.49
C THR A 9 -21.34 5.39 -8.05
N ALA A 10 -21.64 4.15 -7.63
CA ALA A 10 -20.63 3.17 -7.24
C ALA A 10 -19.69 2.74 -8.38
N TRP A 11 -20.02 3.02 -9.65
CA TRP A 11 -19.11 2.75 -10.77
C TRP A 11 -18.23 3.95 -11.09
N GLN A 12 -18.70 5.15 -10.75
CA GLN A 12 -17.93 6.38 -10.89
C GLN A 12 -16.91 6.52 -9.73
N SER A 13 -17.27 6.02 -8.54
CA SER A 13 -16.42 5.96 -7.35
C SER A 13 -16.60 4.59 -6.68
N PRO A 14 -15.88 3.55 -7.14
CA PRO A 14 -15.98 2.21 -6.57
C PRO A 14 -15.54 2.19 -5.10
N PRO A 15 -16.18 1.35 -4.25
CA PRO A 15 -15.72 1.10 -2.90
C PRO A 15 -14.27 0.57 -2.87
N ALA A 16 -13.57 0.83 -1.77
CA ALA A 16 -12.16 0.44 -1.57
C ALA A 16 -11.91 -1.08 -1.72
N GLU A 17 -12.91 -1.92 -1.46
CA GLU A 17 -12.82 -3.38 -1.63
C GLU A 17 -12.54 -3.82 -3.08
N PHE A 18 -12.81 -2.96 -4.06
CA PHE A 18 -12.51 -3.18 -5.47
C PHE A 18 -11.20 -2.52 -5.92
N SER A 19 -10.45 -1.91 -5.00
CA SER A 19 -9.13 -1.35 -5.29
C SER A 19 -8.13 -2.46 -5.65
N PHE A 20 -7.15 -2.09 -6.47
CA PHE A 20 -6.04 -2.98 -6.82
C PHE A 20 -5.11 -3.17 -5.62
N VAL A 21 -4.62 -4.40 -5.42
CA VAL A 21 -3.74 -4.77 -4.30
C VAL A 21 -2.35 -5.14 -4.84
N PRO A 22 -1.38 -4.20 -4.92
CA PRO A 22 -0.03 -4.52 -5.34
C PRO A 22 0.75 -5.31 -4.28
N PHE A 23 1.74 -6.08 -4.76
CA PHE A 23 2.88 -6.43 -3.94
C PHE A 23 3.78 -5.20 -3.77
N TRP A 24 3.95 -4.76 -2.53
CA TRP A 24 4.87 -3.69 -2.20
C TRP A 24 6.26 -4.29 -1.95
N PHE A 25 7.09 -4.23 -2.99
CA PHE A 25 8.43 -4.81 -2.94
C PHE A 25 9.37 -3.98 -2.07
N TRP A 26 9.97 -4.63 -1.09
CA TRP A 26 11.05 -4.08 -0.27
C TRP A 26 12.35 -4.78 -0.65
N ASN A 27 13.22 -4.07 -1.34
CA ASN A 27 14.43 -4.63 -1.98
C ASN A 27 15.65 -3.69 -1.89
N ASP A 28 15.61 -2.70 -1.00
CA ASP A 28 16.71 -1.80 -0.67
C ASP A 28 16.57 -1.38 0.79
N ASP A 29 17.39 -0.45 1.26
CA ASP A 29 17.25 0.11 2.60
C ASP A 29 15.85 0.67 2.85
N LEU A 30 15.39 0.56 4.10
CA LEU A 30 14.05 1.01 4.50
C LEU A 30 14.16 2.21 5.43
N SER A 31 13.27 3.18 5.22
CA SER A 31 13.10 4.29 6.15
C SER A 31 11.63 4.57 6.39
N MET A 32 11.25 4.82 7.63
CA MET A 32 9.87 5.17 7.99
C MET A 32 9.33 6.39 7.22
N PRO A 33 10.12 7.48 7.00
CA PRO A 33 9.67 8.60 6.18
C PRO A 33 9.34 8.21 4.73
N GLU A 34 10.15 7.35 4.11
CA GLU A 34 9.88 6.88 2.74
C GLU A 34 8.69 5.94 2.69
N LEU A 35 8.55 5.03 3.65
CA LEU A 35 7.35 4.18 3.76
C LEU A 35 6.08 5.04 3.88
N LEU A 36 6.12 6.10 4.70
CA LEU A 36 5.00 7.03 4.84
C LEU A 36 4.70 7.78 3.54
N ARG A 37 5.74 8.24 2.82
CA ARG A 37 5.58 8.91 1.52
C ARG A 37 4.93 7.98 0.51
N GLN A 38 5.37 6.72 0.43
CA GLN A 38 4.81 5.72 -0.48
C GLN A 38 3.35 5.37 -0.14
N LEU A 39 2.99 5.26 1.15
CA LEU A 39 1.60 5.06 1.57
C LEU A 39 0.69 6.23 1.18
N ASN A 40 1.16 7.46 1.35
CA ASN A 40 0.41 8.64 0.88
C ASN A 40 0.21 8.61 -0.65
N ASP A 41 1.24 8.19 -1.38
CA ASP A 41 1.21 8.10 -2.84
C ASP A 41 0.25 7.01 -3.33
N PHE A 42 0.18 5.87 -2.63
CA PHE A 42 -0.82 4.82 -2.90
C PHE A 42 -2.25 5.35 -2.80
N GLN A 43 -2.61 6.01 -1.70
CA GLN A 43 -3.96 6.58 -1.56
C GLN A 43 -4.25 7.68 -2.58
N ALA A 44 -3.27 8.54 -2.89
CA ALA A 44 -3.42 9.56 -3.91
C ALA A 44 -3.72 8.99 -5.31
N HIS A 45 -3.33 7.73 -5.56
CA HIS A 45 -3.57 7.01 -6.80
C HIS A 45 -4.65 5.91 -6.69
N GLY A 46 -5.44 5.88 -5.61
CA GLY A 46 -6.57 4.97 -5.44
C GLY A 46 -6.19 3.51 -5.11
N VAL A 47 -5.00 3.29 -4.56
CA VAL A 47 -4.53 2.00 -4.04
C VAL A 47 -4.82 1.95 -2.54
N GLU A 48 -5.82 1.14 -2.16
CA GLU A 48 -6.35 1.10 -0.79
C GLU A 48 -5.84 -0.10 0.03
N ALA A 49 -5.13 -1.04 -0.59
CA ALA A 49 -4.56 -2.19 0.09
C ALA A 49 -3.26 -2.64 -0.59
N PHE A 50 -2.42 -3.35 0.14
CA PHE A 50 -1.13 -3.86 -0.37
C PHE A 50 -0.70 -5.13 0.36
N VAL A 51 0.21 -5.88 -0.25
CA VAL A 51 0.91 -6.99 0.40
C VAL A 51 2.38 -6.62 0.57
N ILE A 52 2.83 -6.46 1.82
CA ILE A 52 4.25 -6.22 2.13
C ILE A 52 5.05 -7.44 1.66
N HIS A 53 6.04 -7.21 0.79
CA HIS A 53 6.75 -8.30 0.14
C HIS A 53 8.27 -8.07 0.09
N PRO A 54 9.00 -8.41 1.18
CA PRO A 54 10.46 -8.41 1.23
C PRO A 54 11.09 -9.28 0.14
N ARG A 55 12.11 -8.78 -0.54
CA ARG A 55 12.78 -9.43 -1.67
C ARG A 55 14.30 -9.41 -1.50
N VAL A 56 15.00 -10.09 -2.40
CA VAL A 56 16.47 -9.99 -2.54
C VAL A 56 16.82 -8.51 -2.78
N GLY A 57 17.78 -8.00 -2.01
CA GLY A 57 18.23 -6.61 -2.06
C GLY A 57 18.17 -5.90 -0.71
N LEU A 58 17.41 -6.44 0.25
CA LEU A 58 17.43 -5.93 1.62
C LEU A 58 18.85 -5.98 2.24
N PRO A 59 19.28 -4.91 2.94
CA PRO A 59 20.55 -4.90 3.64
C PRO A 59 20.57 -5.91 4.79
N ARG A 60 21.77 -6.38 5.17
CA ARG A 60 21.94 -7.43 6.19
C ARG A 60 21.30 -7.11 7.55
N HIS A 61 21.23 -5.82 7.91
CA HIS A 61 20.64 -5.38 9.16
C HIS A 61 19.10 -5.50 9.19
N LEU A 62 18.46 -5.60 8.01
CA LEU A 62 17.04 -5.90 7.81
C LEU A 62 16.81 -7.38 7.48
N GLY A 63 17.64 -8.28 8.04
CA GLY A 63 17.52 -9.72 7.83
C GLY A 63 16.11 -10.25 8.12
N TRP A 64 15.75 -11.36 7.48
CA TRP A 64 14.43 -11.98 7.67
C TRP A 64 14.10 -12.20 9.15
N MET A 65 12.90 -11.77 9.57
CA MET A 65 12.42 -11.79 10.96
C MET A 65 13.29 -11.03 11.98
N SER A 66 14.24 -10.19 11.53
CA SER A 66 14.99 -9.32 12.43
C SER A 66 14.06 -8.29 13.08
N ARG A 67 14.45 -7.83 14.28
CA ARG A 67 13.72 -6.77 14.99
C ARG A 67 13.53 -5.51 14.12
N PRO A 68 14.57 -4.98 13.43
CA PRO A 68 14.40 -3.83 12.54
C PRO A 68 13.39 -4.07 11.42
N LEU A 69 13.41 -5.22 10.74
CA LEU A 69 12.44 -5.51 9.68
C LEU A 69 11.00 -5.57 10.22
N LEU A 70 10.80 -6.23 11.36
CA LEU A 70 9.49 -6.32 12.01
C LEU A 70 8.98 -4.96 12.49
N ASP A 71 9.86 -4.07 12.94
CA ASP A 71 9.50 -2.70 13.32
C ASP A 71 9.03 -1.88 12.10
N HIS A 72 9.65 -2.06 10.92
CA HIS A 72 9.18 -1.45 9.66
C HIS A 72 7.82 -2.02 9.21
N MET A 73 7.62 -3.34 9.31
CA MET A 73 6.33 -3.96 9.03
C MET A 73 5.24 -3.41 9.95
N ARG A 74 5.50 -3.34 11.25
CA ARG A 74 4.59 -2.77 12.24
C ARG A 74 4.21 -1.33 11.88
N PHE A 75 5.22 -0.49 11.60
CA PHE A 75 4.96 0.89 11.22
C PHE A 75 4.06 0.99 9.99
N ALA A 76 4.38 0.25 8.91
CA ALA A 76 3.56 0.24 7.70
C ALA A 76 2.11 -0.20 7.96
N ILE A 77 1.91 -1.25 8.77
CA ILE A 77 0.58 -1.75 9.14
C ILE A 77 -0.19 -0.72 9.97
N GLU A 78 0.44 -0.11 10.98
CA GLU A 78 -0.20 0.91 11.82
C GLU A 78 -0.56 2.16 11.01
N GLN A 79 0.30 2.57 10.06
CA GLN A 79 0.00 3.67 9.15
C GLN A 79 -1.15 3.35 8.19
N ALA A 80 -1.22 2.12 7.67
CA ALA A 80 -2.34 1.67 6.85
C ALA A 80 -3.65 1.64 7.65
N GLN A 81 -3.64 1.05 8.85
CA GLN A 81 -4.82 1.00 9.72
C GLN A 81 -5.35 2.39 10.07
N ALA A 82 -4.49 3.39 10.27
CA ALA A 82 -4.89 4.76 10.54
C ALA A 82 -5.60 5.45 9.36
N ARG A 83 -5.52 4.87 8.16
CA ARG A 83 -6.02 5.45 6.90
C ARG A 83 -7.35 4.88 6.42
N GLY A 84 -7.76 3.73 6.95
CA GLY A 84 -8.92 2.96 6.51
C GLY A 84 -8.52 1.71 5.76
#